data_AF-A0AAV6GAB5-F1
#
_entry.id   AF-A0AAV6GAB5-F1
#
_cell.length_a   1.000
_cell.length_b   1.000
_cell.length_c   1.000
_cell.angle_alpha   90.00
_cell.angle_beta   90.00
_cell.angle_gamma   90.00
#
_symmetry.space_group_name_H-M   'P 1'
#
loop_
_entity.id
_entity.type
_entity.pdbx_description
1 polymer ?
#
loop_
_entity_poly.entity_id
_entity_poly.type
_entity_poly.pdbx_seq_one_letter_code
_entity_poly.pdbx_strand_id
1 'polypeptide(L)'
;MSPSILDHLINNDRKLPPEYSLPHTYVEMQSLQIAAFLFTVCHVVIVLQDWFTDINIYRFLQTAEMLKPSTPSASHDSTGSSGNDEGSEYYPHIVFLQNKARREEFCPRNLKKMHMTVDKLMAHSHLKYKGTLSMLDCNIFPGLGRDYLETEVNLFLLPMQDSDGEDTLTRAGSASGTGGAPLFSLLPGYRGHPTFSSQVAKLRSQVLAMSRSQLSHTILTEKNWFHYAARIWDGVKKSSALSEYSRLLS
;
A
#
# COMPACT_ATOMS: atom_id res chain seq x y z
N MET A 1 -7.21 8.46 -9.80
CA MET A 1 -8.11 9.63 -9.72
C MET A 1 -9.46 9.20 -9.19
N SER A 2 -10.14 10.04 -8.39
CA SER A 2 -11.51 9.77 -7.93
C SER A 2 -12.53 10.45 -8.86
N PRO A 3 -13.38 9.69 -9.58
CA PRO A 3 -14.39 10.27 -10.45
C PRO A 3 -15.39 11.18 -9.74
N SER A 4 -15.72 10.89 -8.47
CA SER A 4 -16.66 11.72 -7.69
C SER A 4 -16.10 13.08 -7.33
N ILE A 5 -14.78 13.19 -7.12
CA ILE A 5 -14.12 14.49 -6.89
C ILE A 5 -14.15 15.33 -8.16
N LEU A 6 -13.89 14.69 -9.31
CA LEU A 6 -13.94 15.36 -10.61
C LEU A 6 -15.35 15.84 -10.94
N ASP A 7 -16.36 14.99 -10.76
CA ASP A 7 -17.77 15.34 -10.95
C ASP A 7 -18.18 16.51 -10.03
N HIS A 8 -17.78 16.46 -8.76
CA HIS A 8 -18.00 17.56 -7.83
C HIS A 8 -17.31 18.86 -8.27
N LEU A 9 -16.11 18.82 -8.84
CA LEU A 9 -15.43 20.01 -9.36
C LEU A 9 -16.15 20.61 -10.57
N ILE A 10 -16.62 19.76 -11.48
CA ILE A 10 -17.39 20.18 -12.67
C ILE A 10 -18.71 20.84 -12.24
N ASN A 11 -19.41 20.24 -11.29
CA ASN A 11 -20.75 20.70 -10.89
C ASN A 11 -20.74 21.95 -9.99
N ASN A 12 -19.63 22.25 -9.31
CA ASN A 12 -19.55 23.39 -8.37
C ASN A 12 -18.81 24.61 -8.90
N ASP A 13 -18.47 24.64 -10.20
CA ASP A 13 -17.89 25.78 -10.92
C ASP A 13 -16.76 26.49 -10.15
N ARG A 14 -15.96 25.71 -9.40
CA ARG A 14 -14.84 26.24 -8.63
C ARG A 14 -13.82 26.76 -9.62
N LYS A 15 -13.50 28.05 -9.53
CA LYS A 15 -12.38 28.65 -10.27
C LYS A 15 -11.14 27.79 -10.04
N LEU A 16 -10.70 27.12 -11.10
CA LEU A 16 -9.44 26.39 -11.08
C LEU A 16 -8.32 27.38 -10.79
N PRO A 17 -7.25 26.95 -10.10
CA PRO A 17 -6.04 27.76 -10.05
C PRO A 17 -5.59 28.10 -11.48
N PRO A 18 -5.08 29.32 -11.72
CA PRO A 18 -4.79 29.81 -13.07
C PRO A 18 -3.75 28.96 -13.82
N GLU A 19 -2.93 28.19 -13.09
CA GLU A 19 -1.98 27.23 -13.65
C GLU A 19 -2.63 25.96 -14.25
N TYR A 20 -3.93 25.71 -14.04
CA TYR A 20 -4.63 24.54 -14.57
C TYR A 20 -5.75 24.92 -15.54
N SER A 21 -5.67 24.43 -16.77
CA SER A 21 -6.66 24.65 -17.82
C SER A 21 -7.87 23.70 -17.72
N LEU A 22 -7.64 22.46 -17.28
CA LEU A 22 -8.64 21.39 -17.28
C LEU A 22 -8.81 20.75 -15.89
N PRO A 23 -10.05 20.44 -15.46
CA PRO A 23 -10.32 19.86 -14.15
C PRO A 23 -9.66 18.49 -13.93
N HIS A 24 -9.53 17.68 -14.98
CA HIS A 24 -8.92 16.35 -14.88
C HIS A 24 -7.42 16.43 -14.59
N THR A 25 -6.69 17.33 -15.27
CA THR A 25 -5.26 17.59 -15.02
C THR A 25 -5.05 18.06 -13.58
N TYR A 26 -5.93 18.91 -13.07
CA TYR A 26 -5.87 19.37 -11.68
C TYR A 26 -6.03 18.21 -10.68
N VAL A 27 -7.02 17.33 -10.87
CA VAL A 27 -7.24 16.16 -9.99
C VAL A 27 -6.09 15.15 -10.07
N GLU A 28 -5.52 14.94 -11.26
CA GLU A 28 -4.33 14.10 -11.44
C GLU A 28 -3.13 14.68 -10.69
N MET A 29 -2.93 15.99 -10.79
CA MET A 29 -1.83 16.69 -10.15
C MET A 29 -1.94 16.70 -8.63
N GLN A 30 -3.16 16.85 -8.09
CA GLN A 30 -3.41 16.66 -6.66
C GLN A 30 -3.00 15.27 -6.18
N SER A 31 -3.29 14.23 -6.98
CA SER A 31 -2.95 12.85 -6.62
C SER A 31 -1.43 12.68 -6.53
N LEU A 32 -0.69 13.21 -7.52
CA LEU A 32 0.78 13.16 -7.54
C LEU A 32 1.41 14.00 -6.42
N GLN A 33 0.88 15.19 -6.13
CA GLN A 33 1.34 16.03 -5.02
C GLN A 33 1.21 15.30 -3.67
N ILE A 34 0.07 14.65 -3.42
CA ILE A 34 -0.16 13.89 -2.19
C ILE A 34 0.79 12.68 -2.12
N ALA A 35 0.96 11.93 -3.22
CA ALA A 35 1.85 10.78 -3.22
C ALA A 35 3.32 11.16 -2.99
N ALA A 36 3.80 12.20 -3.69
CA ALA A 36 5.14 12.76 -3.49
C ALA A 36 5.37 13.22 -2.05
N PHE A 37 4.38 13.89 -1.45
CA PHE A 37 4.42 14.28 -0.05
C PHE A 37 4.55 13.06 0.88
N LEU A 38 3.67 12.06 0.73
CA LEU A 38 3.69 10.84 1.55
C LEU A 38 5.01 10.07 1.40
N PHE A 39 5.57 9.99 0.18
CA PHE A 39 6.87 9.35 -0.05
C PHE A 39 8.02 10.04 0.69
N THR A 40 7.86 11.30 1.04
CA THR A 40 8.89 12.11 1.68
C THR A 40 8.78 12.10 3.21
N VAL A 41 7.57 11.96 3.76
CA VAL A 41 7.31 12.13 5.21
C VAL A 41 6.91 10.84 5.93
N CYS A 42 6.66 9.75 5.21
CA CYS A 42 6.23 8.48 5.78
C CYS A 42 7.34 7.42 5.76
N HIS A 43 7.32 6.53 6.75
CA HIS A 43 8.16 5.32 6.78
C HIS A 43 7.59 4.20 5.92
N VAL A 44 6.26 4.07 5.91
CA VAL A 44 5.51 3.01 5.23
C VAL A 44 4.33 3.64 4.50
N VAL A 45 4.14 3.28 3.24
CA VAL A 45 2.98 3.64 2.44
C VAL A 45 2.28 2.36 1.98
N ILE A 46 1.01 2.23 2.35
CA ILE A 46 0.19 1.07 2.00
C ILE A 46 -0.58 1.39 0.71
N VAL A 47 -0.37 0.58 -0.32
CA VAL A 47 -1.06 0.66 -1.61
C VAL A 47 -2.18 -0.37 -1.60
N LEU A 48 -3.42 0.11 -1.44
CA LEU A 48 -4.62 -0.72 -1.40
C LEU A 48 -5.14 -1.00 -2.81
N GLN A 49 -5.38 -2.27 -3.14
CA GLN A 49 -5.97 -2.69 -4.41
C GLN A 49 -7.16 -3.63 -4.16
N ASP A 50 -8.28 -3.41 -4.86
CA ASP A 50 -9.47 -4.28 -4.78
C ASP A 50 -9.46 -5.41 -5.83
N TRP A 51 -8.62 -5.30 -6.86
CA TRP A 51 -8.49 -6.28 -7.94
C TRP A 51 -7.06 -6.28 -8.47
N PHE A 52 -6.56 -7.47 -8.86
CA PHE A 52 -5.20 -7.66 -9.36
C PHE A 52 -5.23 -7.94 -10.88
N THR A 53 -4.47 -7.27 -11.76
CA THR A 53 -3.43 -6.24 -11.56
C THR A 53 -3.82 -4.92 -12.26
N ASP A 54 -3.87 -3.80 -11.54
CA ASP A 54 -4.01 -2.46 -12.15
C ASP A 54 -2.64 -1.84 -12.46
N ILE A 55 -2.26 -1.83 -13.74
CA ILE A 55 -0.98 -1.28 -14.24
C ILE A 55 -0.87 0.23 -13.99
N ASN A 56 -2.00 0.95 -13.98
CA ASN A 56 -1.99 2.41 -13.83
C ASN A 56 -1.49 2.81 -12.44
N ILE A 57 -1.76 2.00 -11.41
CA ILE A 57 -1.23 2.24 -10.06
C ILE A 57 0.29 2.14 -10.05
N TYR A 58 0.88 1.13 -10.68
CA TYR A 58 2.34 0.97 -10.72
C TYR A 58 3.03 2.11 -11.47
N ARG A 59 2.48 2.53 -12.62
CA ARG A 59 2.96 3.71 -13.35
C ARG A 59 2.83 4.98 -12.51
N PHE A 60 1.70 5.16 -11.83
CA PHE A 60 1.47 6.30 -10.95
C PHE A 60 2.50 6.37 -9.82
N LEU A 61 2.84 5.24 -9.18
CA LEU A 61 3.85 5.20 -8.13
C LEU A 61 5.22 5.62 -8.66
N GLN A 62 5.62 5.13 -9.84
CA GLN A 62 6.88 5.50 -10.50
C GLN A 62 6.91 6.98 -10.89
N THR A 63 5.80 7.53 -11.39
CA THR A 63 5.69 8.96 -11.67
C THR A 63 5.80 9.78 -10.38
N ALA A 64 5.11 9.39 -9.30
CA ALA A 64 5.20 10.07 -8.02
C ALA A 64 6.59 10.00 -7.40
N GLU A 65 7.30 8.89 -7.58
CA GLU A 65 8.69 8.70 -7.15
C GLU A 65 9.63 9.72 -7.80
N MET A 66 9.50 9.96 -9.11
CA MET A 66 10.32 10.95 -9.84
C MET A 66 9.99 12.40 -9.47
N LEU A 67 8.78 12.67 -8.96
CA LEU A 67 8.29 14.03 -8.68
C LEU A 67 8.44 14.43 -7.21
N LYS A 68 8.92 13.51 -6.34
CA LYS A 68 9.11 13.81 -4.93
C LYS A 68 10.27 14.79 -4.74
N PRO A 69 10.20 15.71 -3.75
CA PRO A 69 11.32 16.56 -3.41
C PRO A 69 12.54 15.73 -2.99
N SER A 70 13.73 16.10 -3.47
CA SER A 70 14.97 15.50 -3.01
C SER A 70 15.13 15.76 -1.53
N THR A 71 15.20 14.67 -0.76
CA THR A 71 15.47 14.72 0.67
C THR A 71 16.73 13.94 0.96
N PRO A 72 17.73 14.60 1.54
CA PRO A 72 19.00 13.94 1.76
C PRO A 72 18.87 13.00 2.96
N SER A 73 19.31 11.74 2.79
CA SER A 73 19.31 10.74 3.87
C SER A 73 20.32 11.11 4.94
N ALA A 74 20.02 10.78 6.19
CA ALA A 74 21.01 10.83 7.25
C ALA A 74 21.95 9.62 7.10
N SER A 75 23.08 9.78 6.41
CA SER A 75 24.13 8.77 6.45
C SER A 75 24.83 8.82 7.82
N HIS A 76 24.49 7.86 8.69
CA HIS A 76 25.37 7.46 9.79
C HIS A 76 25.12 6.01 10.26
N ASP A 77 25.19 5.06 9.33
CA ASP A 77 25.55 3.69 9.71
C ASP A 77 27.08 3.62 9.81
N SER A 78 27.59 3.89 11.01
CA SER A 78 29.01 3.85 11.33
C SER A 78 29.54 2.40 11.31
N THR A 79 29.92 1.92 10.14
CA THR A 79 30.98 0.92 9.96
C THR A 79 31.75 1.26 8.69
N GLY A 80 33.01 1.62 8.85
CA GLY A 80 33.84 2.19 7.80
C GLY A 80 33.85 1.38 6.51
N SER A 81 33.46 2.02 5.41
CA SER A 81 33.91 1.67 4.08
C SER A 81 34.01 2.96 3.27
N SER A 82 35.23 3.26 2.85
CA SER A 82 35.56 4.33 1.92
C SER A 82 34.91 4.06 0.56
N GLY A 83 33.88 4.83 0.22
CA GLY A 83 33.27 4.89 -1.10
C GLY A 83 32.38 6.13 -1.19
N ASN A 84 32.39 6.81 -2.35
CA ASN A 84 31.65 8.05 -2.63
C ASN A 84 30.20 8.01 -2.11
N ASP A 85 29.94 8.58 -0.93
CA ASP A 85 28.59 8.75 -0.40
C ASP A 85 28.03 10.06 -0.96
N GLU A 86 27.62 10.04 -2.24
CA GLU A 86 26.55 10.93 -2.71
C GLU A 86 25.37 10.64 -1.79
N GLY A 87 25.11 11.53 -0.84
CA GLY A 87 24.17 11.29 0.26
C GLY A 87 22.92 10.59 -0.22
N SER A 88 22.76 9.33 0.21
CA SER A 88 21.69 8.46 -0.27
C SER A 88 20.34 9.18 -0.22
N GLU A 89 19.49 9.02 -1.23
CA GLU A 89 18.16 9.62 -1.20
C GLU A 89 17.22 8.76 -0.34
N TYR A 90 16.33 9.39 0.44
CA TYR A 90 15.35 8.65 1.22
C TYR A 90 14.24 8.06 0.33
N TYR A 91 13.95 6.77 0.52
CA TYR A 91 12.79 6.08 -0.07
C TYR A 91 12.02 5.29 1.01
N PRO A 92 10.68 5.42 1.04
CA PRO A 92 9.83 4.73 2.02
C PRO A 92 9.66 3.25 1.67
N HIS A 93 9.16 2.49 2.64
CA HIS A 93 8.67 1.13 2.40
C HIS A 93 7.30 1.15 1.76
N ILE A 94 7.10 0.34 0.72
CA ILE A 94 5.82 0.16 0.05
C ILE A 94 5.27 -1.22 0.42
N VAL A 95 4.01 -1.24 0.86
CA VAL A 95 3.27 -2.48 1.14
C VAL A 95 2.07 -2.54 0.21
N PHE A 96 2.00 -3.58 -0.62
CA PHE A 96 0.84 -3.85 -1.47
C PHE A 96 -0.18 -4.67 -0.69
N LEU A 97 -1.37 -4.09 -0.48
CA LEU A 97 -2.46 -4.75 0.22
C LEU A 97 -3.57 -5.09 -0.78
N GLN A 98 -3.70 -6.37 -1.10
CA GLN A 98 -4.77 -6.89 -1.92
C GLN A 98 -6.00 -7.12 -1.04
N ASN A 99 -6.93 -6.18 -1.12
CA ASN A 99 -8.20 -6.20 -0.42
C ASN A 99 -9.22 -7.06 -1.16
N LYS A 100 -10.26 -7.51 -0.45
CA LYS A 100 -11.34 -8.35 -0.98
C LYS A 100 -10.80 -9.62 -1.66
N ALA A 101 -9.68 -10.13 -1.16
CA ALA A 101 -9.01 -11.29 -1.72
C ALA A 101 -9.93 -12.52 -1.67
N ARG A 102 -10.05 -13.21 -2.80
CA ARG A 102 -10.89 -14.40 -2.97
C ARG A 102 -10.10 -15.66 -2.70
N ARG A 103 -10.79 -16.79 -2.54
CA ARG A 103 -10.16 -18.11 -2.33
C ARG A 103 -9.07 -18.39 -3.37
N GLU A 104 -9.30 -18.05 -4.63
CA GLU A 104 -8.34 -18.32 -5.72
C GLU A 104 -6.98 -17.63 -5.50
N GLU A 105 -6.94 -16.48 -4.84
CA GLU A 105 -5.73 -15.72 -4.54
C GLU A 105 -4.93 -16.33 -3.38
N PHE A 106 -5.59 -17.06 -2.48
CA PHE A 106 -4.97 -17.85 -1.41
C PHE A 106 -4.44 -19.22 -1.89
N CYS A 107 -4.22 -19.41 -3.21
CA CYS A 107 -3.47 -20.58 -3.68
C CYS A 107 -1.98 -20.23 -3.89
N PRO A 108 -1.03 -21.08 -3.45
CA PRO A 108 0.41 -20.82 -3.60
C PRO A 108 0.85 -20.49 -5.04
N ARG A 109 0.21 -21.14 -6.03
CA ARG A 109 0.50 -20.89 -7.45
C ARG A 109 0.15 -19.47 -7.88
N ASN A 110 -0.99 -18.93 -7.44
CA ASN A 110 -1.37 -17.56 -7.76
C ASN A 110 -0.55 -16.57 -6.93
N LEU A 111 -0.26 -16.88 -5.67
CA LEU A 111 0.67 -16.10 -4.85
C LEU A 111 2.02 -15.90 -5.57
N LYS A 112 2.66 -16.98 -6.05
CA LYS A 112 3.93 -16.89 -6.80
C LYS A 112 3.80 -15.99 -8.03
N LYS A 113 2.71 -16.10 -8.79
CA LYS A 113 2.45 -15.21 -9.95
C LYS A 113 2.32 -13.74 -9.54
N MET A 114 1.61 -13.44 -8.46
CA MET A 114 1.44 -12.07 -7.98
C MET A 114 2.80 -11.44 -7.63
N HIS A 115 3.63 -12.17 -6.87
CA HIS A 115 4.98 -11.73 -6.52
C HIS A 115 5.84 -11.46 -7.76
N MET A 116 5.86 -12.39 -8.73
CA MET A 116 6.59 -12.22 -9.99
C MET A 116 6.11 -11.02 -10.80
N THR A 117 4.81 -10.77 -10.86
CA THR A 117 4.24 -9.65 -11.63
C THR A 117 4.59 -8.31 -10.98
N VAL A 118 4.39 -8.18 -9.66
CA VAL A 118 4.74 -6.96 -8.93
C VAL A 118 6.23 -6.67 -9.06
N ASP A 119 7.07 -7.69 -8.93
CA ASP A 119 8.51 -7.54 -9.03
C ASP A 119 8.95 -7.02 -10.41
N LYS A 120 8.39 -7.58 -11.49
CA LYS A 120 8.68 -7.10 -12.85
C LYS A 120 8.20 -5.67 -13.08
N LEU A 121 7.03 -5.30 -12.57
CA LEU A 121 6.48 -3.95 -12.73
C LEU A 121 7.28 -2.89 -11.96
N MET A 122 7.85 -3.27 -10.81
CA MET A 122 8.59 -2.37 -9.92
C MET A 122 10.12 -2.50 -10.01
N ALA A 123 10.65 -3.30 -10.94
CA ALA A 123 12.08 -3.63 -11.03
C ALA A 123 13.01 -2.41 -11.13
N HIS A 124 12.52 -1.29 -11.65
CA HIS A 124 13.27 -0.04 -11.82
C HIS A 124 12.91 1.04 -10.80
N SER A 125 12.03 0.74 -9.84
CA SER A 125 11.68 1.66 -8.75
C SER A 125 12.72 1.55 -7.63
N HIS A 126 13.10 2.69 -7.05
CA HIS A 126 13.96 2.76 -5.87
C HIS A 126 13.17 2.61 -4.56
N LEU A 127 11.83 2.57 -4.63
CA LEU A 127 10.97 2.35 -3.48
C LEU A 127 11.27 0.99 -2.82
N LYS A 128 11.19 0.93 -1.49
CA LYS A 128 11.52 -0.30 -0.75
C LYS A 128 10.32 -1.25 -0.72
N TYR A 129 10.13 -2.01 -1.80
CA TYR A 129 8.96 -2.89 -1.98
C TYR A 129 9.24 -4.38 -1.71
N LYS A 130 10.42 -4.75 -1.20
CA LYS A 130 10.82 -6.13 -0.87
C LYS A 130 11.38 -6.25 0.54
N GLY A 131 11.36 -7.47 1.08
CA GLY A 131 12.18 -7.87 2.24
C GLY A 131 11.77 -7.32 3.60
N THR A 132 10.61 -6.66 3.73
CA THR A 132 10.13 -6.13 5.03
C THR A 132 8.85 -6.76 5.54
N LEU A 133 8.05 -7.36 4.67
CA LEU A 133 6.82 -8.05 5.04
C LEU A 133 6.76 -9.36 4.25
N SER A 134 6.69 -10.48 4.98
CA SER A 134 6.57 -11.83 4.43
C SER A 134 5.29 -12.50 4.90
N MET A 135 4.47 -12.94 3.95
CA MET A 135 3.28 -13.74 4.27
C MET A 135 3.62 -15.18 4.67
N LEU A 136 4.76 -15.68 4.19
CA LEU A 136 5.26 -17.00 4.54
C LEU A 136 5.66 -17.04 6.02
N ASP A 137 6.36 -16.01 6.50
CA ASP A 137 6.72 -15.87 7.92
C ASP A 137 5.51 -15.65 8.84
N CYS A 138 4.42 -15.10 8.31
CA CYS A 138 3.17 -14.93 9.02
C CYS A 138 2.35 -16.22 9.17
N ASN A 139 2.88 -17.37 8.71
CA ASN A 139 2.19 -18.67 8.71
C ASN A 139 0.78 -18.57 8.09
N ILE A 140 0.66 -17.83 6.98
CA ILE A 140 -0.58 -17.75 6.18
C ILE A 140 -0.70 -18.99 5.28
N PHE A 141 0.44 -19.52 4.85
CA PHE A 141 0.57 -20.73 4.03
C PHE A 141 1.40 -21.79 4.77
N PRO A 142 0.81 -22.53 5.73
CA PRO A 142 1.53 -23.55 6.46
C PRO A 142 2.12 -24.61 5.51
N GLY A 143 3.38 -24.99 5.76
CA GLY A 143 4.08 -26.00 4.96
C GLY A 143 4.72 -25.49 3.66
N LEU A 144 4.62 -24.19 3.37
CA LEU A 144 5.36 -23.57 2.27
C LEU A 144 6.69 -23.00 2.79
N GLY A 145 7.80 -23.46 2.23
CA GLY A 145 9.14 -22.97 2.56
C GLY A 145 9.42 -21.57 1.99
N ARG A 146 10.41 -20.88 2.56
CA ARG A 146 10.85 -19.54 2.09
C ARG A 146 11.44 -19.58 0.67
N ASP A 147 11.98 -20.73 0.28
CA ASP A 147 12.54 -21.03 -1.05
C ASP A 147 11.48 -21.15 -2.15
N TYR A 148 10.19 -21.19 -1.81
CA TYR A 148 9.11 -21.26 -2.79
C TYR A 148 9.01 -20.00 -3.66
N LEU A 149 9.27 -18.83 -3.06
CA LEU A 149 9.28 -17.53 -3.74
C LEU A 149 10.72 -17.14 -4.06
N GLU A 150 11.04 -17.01 -5.35
CA GLU A 150 12.35 -16.52 -5.81
C GLU A 150 12.59 -15.08 -5.37
N THR A 151 11.55 -14.24 -5.47
CA THR A 151 11.56 -12.87 -4.98
C THR A 151 10.29 -12.60 -4.16
N GLU A 152 10.49 -12.16 -2.91
CA GLU A 152 9.40 -11.81 -2.02
C GLU A 152 9.22 -10.28 -1.96
N VAL A 153 8.15 -9.80 -2.59
CA VAL A 153 7.67 -8.43 -2.46
C VAL A 153 6.82 -8.30 -1.20
N ASN A 154 6.71 -7.08 -0.67
CA ASN A 154 5.88 -6.74 0.49
C ASN A 154 4.38 -6.75 0.12
N LEU A 155 3.84 -7.93 -0.20
CA LEU A 155 2.44 -8.14 -0.57
C LEU A 155 1.70 -8.79 0.60
N PHE A 156 0.48 -8.35 0.87
CA PHE A 156 -0.41 -8.97 1.86
C PHE A 156 -1.83 -9.15 1.30
N LEU A 157 -2.46 -10.28 1.60
CA LEU A 157 -3.83 -10.59 1.18
C LEU A 157 -4.81 -10.41 2.34
N LEU A 158 -5.86 -9.63 2.10
CA LEU A 158 -6.94 -9.40 3.06
C LEU A 158 -8.27 -9.87 2.44
N PRO A 159 -8.92 -10.91 3.01
CA PRO A 159 -10.19 -11.41 2.48
C PRO A 159 -11.32 -10.41 2.77
N MET A 160 -12.50 -10.65 2.20
CA MET A 160 -13.69 -9.90 2.63
C MET A 160 -14.01 -10.20 4.10
N GLN A 161 -14.49 -9.19 4.83
CA GLN A 161 -15.05 -9.40 6.15
C GLN A 161 -16.35 -10.19 6.01
N ASP A 162 -16.49 -11.28 6.77
CA ASP A 162 -17.75 -11.99 6.82
C ASP A 162 -18.81 -11.10 7.49
N SER A 163 -20.01 -11.01 6.92
CA SER A 163 -21.15 -10.48 7.66
C SER A 163 -21.52 -11.51 8.73
N ASP A 164 -21.26 -11.19 10.00
CA ASP A 164 -21.63 -12.07 11.11
C ASP A 164 -23.13 -12.38 11.06
N GLY A 165 -23.49 -13.65 10.81
CA GLY A 165 -24.57 -14.26 11.59
C GLY A 165 -25.92 -14.62 10.95
N GLU A 166 -26.13 -14.72 9.63
CA GLU A 166 -27.46 -15.13 9.13
C GLU A 166 -27.58 -16.61 8.71
N ASP A 167 -26.51 -17.26 8.25
CA ASP A 167 -26.61 -18.62 7.68
C ASP A 167 -26.50 -19.77 8.71
N THR A 168 -25.85 -19.57 9.86
CA THR A 168 -25.64 -20.64 10.85
C THR A 168 -26.76 -20.74 11.88
N LEU A 169 -27.40 -19.62 12.24
CA LEU A 169 -28.52 -19.61 13.20
C LEU A 169 -29.84 -20.05 12.55
N THR A 170 -30.05 -19.72 11.27
CA THR A 170 -31.24 -20.16 10.52
C THR A 170 -31.28 -21.68 10.32
N ARG A 171 -30.12 -22.35 10.12
CA ARG A 171 -30.05 -23.82 10.06
C ARG A 171 -30.28 -24.52 11.39
N ALA A 172 -29.82 -23.94 12.50
CA ALA A 172 -30.02 -24.53 13.83
C ALA A 172 -31.48 -24.38 14.31
N GLY A 173 -32.17 -23.30 13.93
CA GLY A 173 -33.57 -23.03 14.32
C GLY A 173 -34.61 -23.93 13.65
N SER A 174 -34.30 -24.56 12.50
CA SER A 174 -35.22 -25.48 11.81
C SER A 174 -35.27 -26.89 12.41
N ALA A 175 -34.44 -27.20 13.41
CA ALA A 175 -34.35 -28.51 14.06
C ALA A 175 -35.01 -28.55 15.45
N SER A 176 -36.08 -27.77 15.68
CA SER A 176 -36.80 -27.71 16.98
C SER A 176 -37.70 -28.93 17.28
N GLY A 177 -37.35 -30.11 16.77
CA GLY A 177 -38.01 -31.38 17.10
C GLY A 177 -37.06 -32.31 17.85
N THR A 178 -37.12 -32.30 19.19
CA THR A 178 -36.70 -33.33 20.18
C THR A 178 -35.40 -34.16 20.01
N GLY A 179 -34.54 -33.85 19.03
CA GLY A 179 -33.21 -34.43 18.87
C GLY A 179 -32.29 -33.37 18.28
N GLY A 180 -31.25 -32.98 19.03
CA GLY A 180 -30.31 -31.96 18.57
C GLY A 180 -29.72 -32.30 17.20
N ALA A 181 -29.56 -31.28 16.34
CA ALA A 181 -28.98 -31.47 15.02
C ALA A 181 -27.55 -32.06 15.13
N PRO A 182 -27.18 -33.04 14.29
CA PRO A 182 -25.85 -33.64 14.35
C PRO A 182 -24.77 -32.59 14.11
N LEU A 183 -23.64 -32.63 14.82
CA LEU A 183 -22.57 -31.61 14.73
C LEU A 183 -22.11 -31.32 13.30
N PHE A 184 -22.19 -32.31 12.40
CA PHE A 184 -21.86 -32.15 10.99
C PHE A 184 -22.71 -31.08 10.28
N SER A 185 -24.00 -30.92 10.62
CA SER A 185 -24.87 -29.91 10.00
C SER A 185 -24.57 -28.49 10.47
N LEU A 186 -23.87 -28.35 11.60
CA LEU A 186 -23.41 -27.08 12.16
C LEU A 186 -22.03 -26.65 11.62
N LEU A 187 -21.36 -27.50 10.83
CA LEU A 187 -20.07 -27.16 10.25
C LEU A 187 -20.22 -25.99 9.26
N PRO A 188 -19.36 -24.97 9.35
CA PRO A 188 -19.37 -23.87 8.40
C PRO A 188 -18.94 -24.35 7.01
N GLY A 189 -19.39 -23.64 5.98
CA GLY A 189 -18.91 -23.85 4.62
C GLY A 189 -17.38 -23.62 4.54
N TYR A 190 -16.71 -24.42 3.72
CA TYR A 190 -15.28 -24.24 3.49
C TYR A 190 -15.02 -22.91 2.76
N ARG A 191 -14.29 -21.99 3.41
CA ARG A 191 -13.96 -20.67 2.84
C ARG A 191 -12.73 -20.72 1.95
N GLY A 192 -11.72 -21.47 2.36
CA GLY A 192 -10.45 -21.63 1.65
C GLY A 192 -9.47 -20.46 1.82
N HIS A 193 -9.62 -19.69 2.90
CA HIS A 193 -8.68 -18.68 3.35
C HIS A 193 -8.80 -18.47 4.87
N PRO A 194 -7.81 -17.86 5.54
CA PRO A 194 -7.93 -17.47 6.95
C PRO A 194 -9.02 -16.43 7.18
N THR A 195 -9.47 -16.27 8.43
CA THR A 195 -10.49 -15.27 8.79
C THR A 195 -9.96 -13.85 8.63
N PHE A 196 -10.85 -12.90 8.34
CA PHE A 196 -10.52 -11.48 8.24
C PHE A 196 -9.77 -10.96 9.47
N SER A 197 -10.31 -11.22 10.67
CA SER A 197 -9.71 -10.76 11.93
C SER A 197 -8.29 -11.30 12.17
N SER A 198 -8.03 -12.56 11.79
CA SER A 198 -6.68 -13.15 11.87
C SER A 198 -5.71 -12.46 10.92
N GLN A 199 -6.13 -12.20 9.68
CA GLN A 199 -5.32 -11.51 8.68
C GLN A 199 -5.03 -10.05 9.10
N VAL A 200 -6.03 -9.32 9.62
CA VAL A 200 -5.83 -7.96 10.14
C VAL A 200 -4.85 -7.95 11.30
N ALA A 201 -4.96 -8.89 12.24
CA ALA A 201 -4.06 -8.97 13.39
C ALA A 201 -2.60 -9.22 12.95
N LYS A 202 -2.40 -10.11 11.97
CA LYS A 202 -1.08 -10.38 11.38
C LYS A 202 -0.52 -9.17 10.66
N LEU A 203 -1.30 -8.55 9.76
CA LEU A 203 -0.91 -7.35 9.03
C LEU A 203 -0.51 -6.22 9.99
N ARG A 204 -1.35 -5.94 11.00
CA ARG A 204 -1.08 -4.92 12.01
C ARG A 204 0.24 -5.16 12.72
N SER A 205 0.51 -6.41 13.12
CA SER A 205 1.74 -6.77 13.81
C SER A 205 2.98 -6.54 12.94
N GLN A 206 2.91 -6.90 11.65
CA GLN A 206 3.99 -6.67 10.70
C GLN A 206 4.22 -5.18 10.47
N VAL A 207 3.17 -4.40 10.17
CA VAL A 207 3.29 -2.96 9.89
C VAL A 207 3.86 -2.19 11.09
N LEU A 208 3.43 -2.52 12.32
CA LEU A 208 3.94 -1.87 13.53
C LEU A 208 5.40 -2.21 13.85
N ALA A 209 5.90 -3.35 13.35
CA ALA A 209 7.27 -3.81 13.54
C ALA A 209 8.25 -3.30 12.46
N MET A 210 7.77 -2.62 11.42
CA MET A 210 8.62 -2.11 10.34
C MET A 210 9.63 -1.06 10.84
N SER A 211 10.79 -1.02 10.18
CA SER A 211 11.90 -0.12 10.52
C SER A 211 11.49 1.36 10.45
N ARG A 212 11.92 2.16 11.43
CA ARG A 212 11.72 3.61 11.48
C ARG A 212 13.04 4.31 11.17
N SER A 213 13.36 4.39 9.88
CA SER A 213 14.59 5.06 9.41
C SER A 213 14.44 6.58 9.47
N GLN A 214 15.56 7.28 9.59
CA GLN A 214 15.55 8.74 9.74
C GLN A 214 15.11 9.41 8.42
N LEU A 215 14.12 10.31 8.50
CA LEU A 215 13.52 10.99 7.34
C LEU A 215 14.31 12.23 6.87
N SER A 216 15.20 12.77 7.71
CA SER A 216 16.01 13.95 7.41
C SER A 216 17.37 13.83 8.07
N HIS A 217 18.32 14.72 7.78
CA HIS A 217 19.64 14.73 8.42
C HIS A 217 19.65 14.86 9.95
N THR A 218 18.56 15.36 10.53
CA THR A 218 18.41 15.52 11.98
C THR A 218 17.41 14.52 12.53
N ILE A 219 17.65 14.01 13.73
CA ILE A 219 16.69 13.18 14.46
C ILE A 219 15.45 14.04 14.75
N LEU A 220 14.29 13.57 14.28
CA LEU A 220 13.02 14.26 14.44
C LEU A 220 12.24 13.69 15.63
N THR A 221 11.67 14.58 16.44
CA THR A 221 10.58 14.24 17.36
C THR A 221 9.24 14.35 16.63
N GLU A 222 8.14 13.87 17.22
CA GLU A 222 6.80 13.99 16.62
C GLU A 222 6.42 15.44 16.30
N LYS A 223 6.79 16.39 17.18
CA LYS A 223 6.54 17.82 16.97
C LYS A 223 7.39 18.39 15.83
N ASN A 224 8.68 18.03 15.79
CA ASN A 224 9.57 18.50 14.72
C ASN A 224 9.21 17.86 13.38
N TRP A 225 8.72 16.62 13.38
CA TRP A 225 8.17 15.96 12.19
C TRP A 225 6.96 16.71 11.63
N PHE A 226 6.06 17.22 12.47
CA PHE A 226 4.93 18.04 12.01
C PHE A 226 5.40 19.32 11.29
N HIS A 227 6.37 20.04 11.86
CA HIS A 227 6.95 21.22 11.23
C HIS A 227 7.71 20.90 9.94
N TYR A 228 8.41 19.76 9.92
CA TYR A 228 9.06 19.24 8.73
C TYR A 228 8.03 18.94 7.63
N ALA A 229 6.96 18.23 7.94
CA ALA A 229 5.90 17.90 7.00
C ALA A 229 5.23 19.16 6.42
N ALA A 230 4.95 20.17 7.24
CA ALA A 230 4.41 21.44 6.76
C ALA A 230 5.34 22.11 5.73
N ARG A 231 6.66 22.12 6.01
CA ARG A 231 7.66 22.65 5.08
C ARG A 231 7.72 21.86 3.78
N ILE A 232 7.70 20.52 3.86
CA ILE A 232 7.69 19.66 2.66
C ILE A 232 6.44 19.93 1.83
N TRP A 233 5.26 20.04 2.45
CA TRP A 233 4.02 20.33 1.73
C TRP A 233 4.06 21.68 1.01
N ASP A 234 4.60 22.72 1.65
CA ASP A 234 4.79 24.03 1.02
C ASP A 234 5.78 23.96 -0.15
N GLY A 235 6.82 23.11 -0.04
CA GLY A 235 7.75 22.83 -1.13
C GLY A 235 7.10 22.10 -2.30
N VAL A 236 6.29 21.06 -2.03
CA VAL A 236 5.56 20.29 -3.04
C VAL A 236 4.61 21.18 -3.85
N LYS A 237 3.87 22.08 -3.20
CA LYS A 237 2.97 23.03 -3.88
C LYS A 237 3.71 23.98 -4.83
N LYS A 238 4.99 24.28 -4.55
CA LYS A 238 5.82 25.20 -5.33
C LYS A 238 6.84 24.47 -6.22
N SER A 239 6.72 23.15 -6.34
CA SER A 239 7.71 22.32 -7.04
C SER A 239 7.70 22.58 -8.54
N SER A 240 8.88 22.93 -9.07
CA SER A 240 9.08 23.13 -10.51
C SER A 240 8.88 21.84 -11.31
N ALA A 241 9.28 20.69 -10.77
CA ALA A 241 9.11 19.39 -11.42
C ALA A 241 7.63 19.04 -11.60
N LEU A 242 6.79 19.30 -10.58
CA LEU A 242 5.35 19.11 -10.67
C LEU A 242 4.70 20.09 -11.66
N SER A 243 5.13 21.36 -11.66
CA SER A 243 4.66 22.34 -12.65
C SER A 243 5.05 21.97 -14.09
N GLU A 244 6.25 21.42 -14.29
CA GLU A 244 6.71 20.93 -15.59
C GLU A 244 5.90 19.72 -16.06
N TYR A 245 5.68 18.74 -15.18
CA TYR A 245 4.83 17.59 -15.50
C TYR A 245 3.40 18.03 -15.87
N SER A 246 2.81 18.98 -15.12
CA SER A 246 1.49 19.55 -15.43
C SER A 246 1.44 20.14 -16.84
N ARG A 247 2.49 20.85 -17.25
CA ARG A 247 2.60 21.50 -18.56
C ARG A 247 2.72 20.48 -19.70
N LEU A 248 3.27 19.29 -19.45
CA LEU A 248 3.32 18.19 -20.43
C LEU A 248 1.98 17.47 -20.60
N LEU A 249 1.10 17.55 -19.60
CA LEU A 249 -0.27 17.02 -19.65
C LEU A 249 -1.30 18.01 -20.23
N SER A 250 -0.88 19.26 -20.47
CA SER A 250 -1.73 20.35 -20.98
C SER A 250 -1.81 20.31 -22.51
#